data_AF-A0A9D6WIK4-F1
#
_entry.id   AF-A0A9D6WIK4-F1
#
_cell.length_a   1.000
_cell.length_b   1.000
_cell.length_c   1.000
_cell.angle_alpha   90.00
_cell.angle_beta   90.00
_cell.angle_gamma   90.00
#
_symmetry.space_group_name_H-M   'P 1'
#
loop_
_entity.id
_entity.type
_entity.pdbx_description
1 polymer ?
#
loop_
_entity_poly.entity_id
_entity_poly.type
_entity_poly.pdbx_seq_one_letter_code
_entity_poly.pdbx_strand_id
1 'polypeptide(L)'
;MNLNDHIRYSIRAHQFHPKTLQNSFRLWDKKTPYFIHPLWCAMTILTETALPPAIRRYGAITLLYHDVLEDTTMKLPPGIPHAIRAYINDMTFYGGITEEMLMIWRKQPTIRLFKLYDKVSNLLDASWMPAKLRKTYTAYTKKLALDVKNNFGTLNITAIAQTVFMPA
;
A
#
# COMPACT_ATOMS: atom_id res chain seq x y z
N MET A 1 -6.58 -10.95 -17.36
CA MET A 1 -7.26 -10.95 -16.06
C MET A 1 -8.02 -9.65 -15.94
N ASN A 2 -9.28 -9.69 -15.51
CA ASN A 2 -10.04 -8.49 -15.16
C ASN A 2 -9.76 -8.10 -13.69
N LEU A 3 -10.30 -6.96 -13.24
CA LEU A 3 -10.09 -6.49 -11.86
C LEU A 3 -10.61 -7.47 -10.80
N ASN A 4 -11.73 -8.14 -11.04
CA ASN A 4 -12.30 -9.13 -10.12
C ASN A 4 -11.38 -10.35 -9.95
N ASP A 5 -10.71 -10.79 -11.02
CA ASP A 5 -9.69 -11.85 -10.93
C ASP A 5 -8.51 -11.43 -10.04
N HIS A 6 -8.07 -10.17 -10.16
CA HIS A 6 -6.99 -9.63 -9.34
C HIS A 6 -7.37 -9.53 -7.85
N ILE A 7 -8.58 -9.07 -7.57
CA ILE A 7 -9.15 -9.00 -6.20
C ILE A 7 -9.18 -10.38 -5.56
N ARG A 8 -9.77 -11.37 -6.26
CA ARG A 8 -9.85 -12.75 -5.75
C ARG A 8 -8.47 -13.35 -5.50
N TYR A 9 -7.49 -13.05 -6.34
CA TYR A 9 -6.12 -13.51 -6.13
C TYR A 9 -5.50 -12.91 -4.87
N SER A 10 -5.61 -11.59 -4.68
CA SER A 10 -5.07 -10.90 -3.50
C SER A 10 -5.68 -11.46 -2.20
N ILE A 11 -7.01 -11.64 -2.18
CA ILE A 11 -7.73 -12.28 -1.07
C ILE A 11 -7.15 -13.67 -0.81
N ARG A 12 -7.05 -14.51 -1.85
CA ARG A 12 -6.54 -15.88 -1.73
C ARG A 12 -5.11 -15.91 -1.15
N ALA A 13 -4.25 -15.01 -1.61
CA ALA A 13 -2.85 -14.96 -1.18
C ALA A 13 -2.72 -14.70 0.32
N HIS A 14 -3.40 -13.67 0.83
CA HIS A 14 -3.33 -13.30 2.25
C HIS A 14 -4.17 -14.20 3.16
N GLN A 15 -5.26 -14.79 2.65
CA GLN A 15 -6.14 -15.64 3.44
C GLN A 15 -5.62 -17.07 3.59
N PHE A 16 -5.08 -17.68 2.51
CA PHE A 16 -4.75 -19.11 2.50
C PHE A 16 -3.27 -19.42 2.34
N HIS A 17 -2.46 -18.43 1.98
CA HIS A 17 -1.04 -18.62 1.72
C HIS A 17 -0.11 -17.63 2.45
N PRO A 18 -0.44 -17.17 3.68
CA PRO A 18 0.46 -16.26 4.39
C PRO A 18 1.79 -16.97 4.73
N LYS A 19 2.89 -16.23 4.85
CA LYS A 19 4.17 -16.79 5.36
C LYS A 19 4.09 -17.13 6.85
N THR A 20 3.30 -16.38 7.60
CA THR A 20 3.06 -16.59 9.03
C THR A 20 1.58 -16.39 9.34
N LEU A 21 1.06 -17.00 10.41
CA LEU A 21 -0.34 -16.80 10.80
C LEU A 21 -0.68 -15.32 11.04
N GLN A 22 0.28 -14.54 11.53
CA GLN A 22 0.09 -13.11 11.78
C GLN A 22 -0.13 -12.31 10.49
N ASN A 23 0.45 -12.73 9.36
CA ASN A 23 0.28 -12.07 8.06
C ASN A 23 -1.13 -12.27 7.45
N SER A 24 -1.98 -13.14 8.03
CA SER A 24 -3.39 -13.27 7.62
C SER A 24 -4.32 -12.25 8.27
N PHE A 25 -3.86 -11.52 9.29
CA PHE A 25 -4.71 -10.65 10.08
C PHE A 25 -4.12 -9.25 10.25
N ARG A 26 -5.01 -8.30 10.49
CA ARG A 26 -4.63 -6.95 10.87
C ARG A 26 -4.19 -6.89 12.34
N LEU A 27 -3.25 -6.01 12.64
CA LEU A 27 -2.51 -6.04 13.91
C LEU A 27 -3.29 -5.51 15.13
N TRP A 28 -4.32 -4.68 14.93
CA TRP A 28 -5.10 -4.10 16.03
C TRP A 28 -6.00 -5.10 16.76
N ASP A 29 -6.48 -6.12 16.08
CA ASP A 29 -7.36 -7.13 16.68
C ASP A 29 -6.90 -8.58 16.46
N LYS A 30 -5.96 -8.82 15.54
CA LYS A 30 -5.47 -10.15 15.13
C LYS A 30 -6.61 -11.08 14.67
N LYS A 31 -7.71 -10.50 14.17
CA LYS A 31 -8.94 -11.21 13.74
C LYS A 31 -9.44 -10.72 12.40
N THR A 32 -9.37 -9.41 12.14
CA THR A 32 -9.78 -8.83 10.87
C THR A 32 -8.84 -9.30 9.76
N PRO A 33 -9.34 -9.86 8.64
CA PRO A 33 -8.48 -10.39 7.58
C PRO A 33 -7.57 -9.32 6.95
N TYR A 34 -6.31 -9.67 6.69
CA TYR A 34 -5.32 -8.71 6.18
C TYR A 34 -5.69 -8.15 4.79
N PHE A 35 -6.33 -8.96 3.93
CA PHE A 35 -6.65 -8.58 2.55
C PHE A 35 -7.50 -7.30 2.44
N ILE A 36 -8.17 -6.84 3.52
CA ILE A 36 -8.89 -5.56 3.49
C ILE A 36 -7.95 -4.37 3.24
N HIS A 37 -6.68 -4.47 3.64
CA HIS A 37 -5.68 -3.41 3.45
C HIS A 37 -5.32 -3.21 1.97
N PRO A 38 -4.81 -4.21 1.23
CA PRO A 38 -4.54 -4.05 -0.20
C PRO A 38 -5.82 -3.73 -0.99
N LEU A 39 -6.99 -4.22 -0.57
CA LEU A 39 -8.27 -3.82 -1.16
C LEU A 39 -8.58 -2.33 -0.95
N TRP A 40 -8.45 -1.83 0.28
CA TRP A 40 -8.67 -0.41 0.58
C TRP A 40 -7.75 0.46 -0.27
N CYS A 41 -6.46 0.14 -0.32
CA CYS A 41 -5.48 0.87 -1.11
C CYS A 41 -5.86 0.90 -2.60
N ALA A 42 -6.18 -0.27 -3.16
CA ALA A 42 -6.53 -0.41 -4.57
C ALA A 42 -7.84 0.30 -4.94
N MET A 43 -8.87 0.21 -4.10
CA MET A 43 -10.15 0.87 -4.36
C MET A 43 -10.02 2.39 -4.21
N THR A 44 -9.24 2.87 -3.23
CA THR A 44 -9.05 4.31 -2.99
C THR A 44 -8.31 4.99 -4.14
N ILE A 45 -7.32 4.34 -4.77
CA ILE A 45 -6.68 4.96 -5.95
C ILE A 45 -7.60 4.94 -7.19
N LEU A 46 -8.50 3.97 -7.33
CA LEU A 46 -9.45 3.93 -8.45
C LEU A 46 -10.43 5.12 -8.43
N THR A 47 -10.77 5.62 -7.24
CA THR A 47 -11.65 6.77 -7.05
C THR A 47 -10.94 8.13 -7.19
N GLU A 48 -9.63 8.16 -7.40
CA GLU A 48 -8.84 9.40 -7.53
C GLU A 48 -9.03 10.07 -8.89
N THR A 49 -10.09 10.88 -9.04
CA THR A 49 -10.46 11.50 -10.32
C THR A 49 -9.40 12.44 -10.90
N ALA A 50 -8.54 13.02 -10.05
CA ALA A 50 -7.44 13.87 -10.47
C ALA A 50 -6.26 13.11 -11.12
N LEU A 51 -6.19 11.78 -10.97
CA LEU A 51 -5.15 10.96 -11.58
C LEU A 51 -5.53 10.44 -12.97
N PRO A 52 -4.55 10.37 -13.91
CA PRO A 52 -4.75 9.72 -15.20
C PRO A 52 -5.29 8.29 -15.06
N PRO A 53 -6.25 7.85 -15.91
CA PRO A 53 -6.84 6.51 -15.85
C PRO A 53 -5.81 5.37 -15.85
N ALA A 54 -4.70 5.54 -16.58
CA ALA A 54 -3.62 4.55 -16.62
C ALA A 54 -2.93 4.38 -15.26
N ILE A 55 -2.60 5.48 -14.58
CA ILE A 55 -1.99 5.45 -13.23
C ILE A 55 -2.95 4.79 -12.24
N ARG A 56 -4.25 5.13 -12.30
CA ARG A 56 -5.26 4.51 -11.44
C ARG A 56 -5.37 3.00 -11.65
N ARG A 57 -5.50 2.56 -12.90
CA ARG A 57 -5.64 1.12 -13.23
C ARG A 57 -4.39 0.33 -12.85
N TYR A 58 -3.21 0.83 -13.20
CA TYR A 58 -1.95 0.14 -12.88
C TYR A 58 -1.65 0.19 -11.38
N GLY A 59 -1.93 1.31 -10.74
CA GLY A 59 -1.79 1.48 -9.30
C GLY A 59 -2.72 0.59 -8.50
N ALA A 60 -3.98 0.44 -8.92
CA ALA A 60 -4.91 -0.46 -8.26
C ALA A 60 -4.42 -1.91 -8.28
N ILE A 61 -3.97 -2.39 -9.44
CA ILE A 61 -3.42 -3.74 -9.56
C ILE A 61 -2.12 -3.85 -8.74
N THR A 62 -1.23 -2.85 -8.79
CA THR A 62 0.01 -2.83 -8.00
C THR A 62 -0.30 -2.93 -6.50
N LEU A 63 -1.24 -2.13 -6.00
CA LEU A 63 -1.64 -2.09 -4.59
C LEU A 63 -2.37 -3.36 -4.13
N LEU A 64 -3.08 -4.06 -5.02
CA LEU A 64 -3.60 -5.40 -4.69
C LEU A 64 -2.48 -6.42 -4.40
N TYR A 65 -1.29 -6.22 -4.96
CA TYR A 65 -0.19 -7.17 -4.91
C TYR A 65 1.04 -6.69 -4.12
N HIS A 66 1.05 -5.45 -3.62
CA HIS A 66 2.25 -4.83 -3.07
C HIS A 66 2.88 -5.63 -1.92
N ASP A 67 2.05 -6.26 -1.10
CA ASP A 67 2.49 -7.11 0.02
C ASP A 67 2.56 -8.60 -0.32
N VAL A 68 2.11 -9.04 -1.50
CA VAL A 68 2.01 -10.48 -1.80
C VAL A 68 3.38 -11.16 -1.77
N LEU A 69 4.41 -10.50 -2.32
CA LEU A 69 5.78 -11.04 -2.32
C LEU A 69 6.44 -10.97 -0.94
N GLU A 70 6.09 -9.97 -0.13
CA GLU A 70 6.60 -9.79 1.23
C GLU A 70 5.99 -10.78 2.21
N ASP A 71 4.67 -10.96 2.15
CA ASP A 71 3.91 -11.55 3.24
C ASP A 71 3.34 -12.92 2.96
N THR A 72 3.35 -13.37 1.70
CA THR A 72 2.72 -14.63 1.29
C THR A 72 3.71 -15.57 0.62
N THR A 73 3.33 -16.84 0.51
CA THR A 73 4.09 -17.86 -0.22
C THR A 73 3.71 -17.91 -1.71
N MET A 74 2.72 -17.13 -2.14
CA MET A 74 2.29 -17.09 -3.53
C MET A 74 3.23 -16.25 -4.39
N LYS A 75 3.46 -16.72 -5.62
CA LYS A 75 4.09 -15.91 -6.68
C LYS A 75 3.09 -14.92 -7.25
N LEU A 76 3.57 -13.95 -8.02
CA LEU A 76 2.69 -13.11 -8.84
C LEU A 76 2.10 -13.91 -10.01
N PRO A 77 0.83 -13.66 -10.42
CA PRO A 77 0.25 -14.35 -11.57
C PRO A 77 1.06 -14.11 -12.86
N PRO A 78 1.12 -15.09 -13.78
CA PRO A 78 1.99 -15.02 -14.95
C PRO A 78 1.57 -13.92 -15.94
N GLY A 79 0.27 -13.64 -16.06
CA GLY A 79 -0.27 -12.64 -17.00
C GLY A 79 -0.22 -11.18 -16.56
N ILE A 80 0.47 -10.84 -15.47
CA ILE A 80 0.64 -9.43 -15.06
C ILE A 80 1.56 -8.72 -16.06
N PRO A 81 1.15 -7.57 -16.64
CA PRO A 81 1.99 -6.75 -17.51
C PRO A 81 3.34 -6.41 -16.86
N HIS A 82 4.40 -6.37 -17.67
CA HIS A 82 5.77 -6.12 -17.19
C HIS A 82 5.89 -4.85 -16.34
N ALA A 83 5.25 -3.76 -16.76
CA ALA A 83 5.26 -2.49 -16.02
C ALA A 83 4.68 -2.63 -14.60
N ILE A 84 3.55 -3.33 -14.44
CA ILE A 84 2.91 -3.55 -13.14
C ILE A 84 3.79 -4.47 -12.28
N ARG A 85 4.40 -5.50 -12.87
CA ARG A 85 5.35 -6.37 -12.17
C ARG A 85 6.54 -5.59 -11.63
N ALA A 86 7.10 -4.67 -12.43
CA ALA A 86 8.17 -3.79 -11.98
C ALA A 86 7.72 -2.90 -10.80
N TYR A 87 6.50 -2.34 -10.85
CA TYR A 87 5.97 -1.54 -9.76
C TYR A 87 5.76 -2.33 -8.47
N ILE A 88 5.27 -3.57 -8.57
CA ILE A 88 5.13 -4.45 -7.41
C ILE A 88 6.50 -4.73 -6.78
N ASN A 89 7.49 -5.09 -7.59
CA ASN A 89 8.86 -5.31 -7.10
C ASN A 89 9.46 -4.06 -6.45
N ASP A 90 9.17 -2.86 -6.99
CA ASP A 90 9.63 -1.59 -6.41
C ASP A 90 8.90 -1.20 -5.11
N MET A 91 7.75 -1.82 -4.84
CA MET A 91 6.97 -1.69 -3.61
C MET A 91 7.34 -2.73 -2.55
N THR A 92 8.17 -3.73 -2.90
CA THR A 92 8.58 -4.85 -2.04
C THR A 92 9.90 -4.55 -1.32
N PHE A 93 9.92 -4.66 0.01
CA PHE A 93 11.02 -4.37 0.94
C PHE A 93 11.13 -5.49 2.00
N TYR A 94 12.03 -6.45 1.78
CA TYR A 94 12.19 -7.61 2.68
C TYR A 94 12.80 -7.27 4.04
N GLY A 95 13.53 -6.15 4.15
CA GLY A 95 14.06 -5.60 5.40
C GLY A 95 13.06 -4.77 6.20
N GLY A 96 11.79 -4.75 5.77
CA GLY A 96 10.70 -4.02 6.43
C GLY A 96 10.88 -2.50 6.40
N ILE A 97 10.30 -1.82 7.39
CA ILE A 97 10.19 -0.35 7.37
C ILE A 97 11.55 0.37 7.34
N THR A 98 12.59 -0.17 7.98
CA THR A 98 13.90 0.49 7.99
C THR A 98 14.51 0.54 6.60
N GLU A 99 14.45 -0.56 5.84
CA GLU A 99 14.88 -0.58 4.45
C GLU A 99 14.00 0.34 3.59
N GLU A 100 12.67 0.24 3.77
CA GLU A 100 11.70 1.00 3.00
C GLU A 100 11.96 2.52 3.09
N MET A 101 12.07 3.06 4.31
CA MET A 101 12.23 4.50 4.55
C MET A 101 13.53 5.06 3.94
N LEU A 102 14.54 4.22 3.72
CA LEU A 102 15.79 4.58 3.06
C LEU A 102 15.66 4.49 1.53
N MET A 103 15.08 3.40 1.03
CA MET A 103 15.13 3.05 -0.38
C MET A 103 14.02 3.68 -1.22
N ILE A 104 12.86 3.98 -0.62
CA ILE A 104 11.69 4.52 -1.32
C ILE A 104 11.99 5.82 -2.08
N TRP A 105 12.88 6.66 -1.55
CA TRP A 105 13.23 7.96 -2.16
C TRP A 105 14.03 7.83 -3.45
N ARG A 106 14.63 6.66 -3.71
CA ARG A 106 15.32 6.34 -4.97
C ARG A 106 14.37 5.79 -6.03
N LYS A 107 13.14 5.43 -5.65
CA LYS A 107 12.12 4.95 -6.58
C LYS A 107 11.45 6.12 -7.28
N GLN A 108 10.87 5.89 -8.46
CA GLN A 108 10.17 6.92 -9.22
C GLN A 108 8.95 7.49 -8.46
N PRO A 109 8.49 8.72 -8.77
CA PRO A 109 7.37 9.37 -8.06
C PRO A 109 6.11 8.52 -7.95
N THR A 110 5.78 7.74 -8.98
CA THR A 110 4.60 6.87 -9.00
C THR A 110 4.63 5.78 -7.93
N ILE A 111 5.82 5.26 -7.58
CA ILE A 111 5.96 4.27 -6.50
C ILE A 111 5.76 4.93 -5.15
N ARG A 112 6.28 6.16 -4.98
CA ARG A 112 6.09 6.95 -3.75
C ARG A 112 4.62 7.35 -3.57
N LEU A 113 3.91 7.60 -4.66
CA LEU A 113 2.45 7.73 -4.67
C LEU A 113 1.77 6.47 -4.15
N PHE A 114 2.07 5.30 -4.68
CA PHE A 114 1.46 4.04 -4.20
C PHE A 114 1.81 3.78 -2.73
N LYS A 115 3.04 4.08 -2.33
CA LYS A 115 3.47 3.95 -0.94
C LYS A 115 2.71 4.90 0.01
N LEU A 116 2.30 6.08 -0.46
CA LEU A 116 1.41 6.94 0.32
C LEU A 116 0.06 6.27 0.60
N TYR A 117 -0.56 5.60 -0.38
CA TYR A 117 -1.82 4.87 -0.16
C TYR A 117 -1.66 3.77 0.90
N ASP A 118 -0.59 2.96 0.81
CA ASP A 118 -0.21 1.97 1.82
C ASP A 118 -0.10 2.62 3.22
N LYS A 119 0.73 3.66 3.37
CA LYS A 119 0.99 4.24 4.70
C LYS A 119 -0.20 4.98 5.29
N VAL A 120 -1.04 5.61 4.47
CA VAL A 120 -2.30 6.18 4.96
C VAL A 120 -3.22 5.09 5.49
N SER A 121 -3.36 3.96 4.77
CA SER A 121 -4.17 2.84 5.25
C SER A 121 -3.65 2.30 6.58
N ASN A 122 -2.34 2.11 6.72
CA ASN A 122 -1.73 1.67 7.98
C ASN A 122 -1.85 2.70 9.13
N LEU A 123 -2.02 3.98 8.82
CA LEU A 123 -2.26 5.02 9.83
C LEU A 123 -3.73 5.12 10.25
N LEU A 124 -4.68 4.77 9.38
CA LEU A 124 -6.11 4.74 9.71
C LEU A 124 -6.42 3.76 10.84
N ASP A 125 -5.59 2.73 11.00
CA ASP A 125 -5.79 1.66 11.98
C ASP A 125 -4.61 1.52 12.97
N ALA A 126 -3.84 2.61 13.15
CA ALA A 126 -2.64 2.66 13.98
C ALA A 126 -2.87 2.55 15.50
N SER A 127 -4.04 2.10 15.97
CA SER A 127 -4.34 1.95 17.41
C SER A 127 -3.40 0.96 18.12
N TRP A 128 -2.82 0.02 17.36
CA TRP A 128 -1.84 -0.95 17.86
C TRP A 128 -0.41 -0.41 17.92
N MET A 129 -0.11 0.73 17.28
CA MET A 129 1.24 1.25 17.18
C MET A 129 1.65 1.96 18.48
N PRO A 130 2.79 1.61 19.08
CA PRO A 130 3.36 2.39 20.17
C PRO A 130 3.61 3.85 19.75
N ALA A 131 3.50 4.81 20.67
CA ALA A 131 3.60 6.24 20.37
C ALA A 131 4.87 6.62 19.59
N LYS A 132 6.03 6.01 19.93
CA LYS A 132 7.29 6.22 19.21
C LYS A 132 7.21 5.75 17.75
N LEU A 133 6.63 4.57 17.50
CA LEU A 133 6.46 4.04 16.16
C LEU A 133 5.49 4.89 15.34
N ARG A 134 4.35 5.26 15.96
CA ARG A 134 3.35 6.14 15.33
C ARG A 134 3.96 7.48 14.92
N LYS A 135 4.76 8.11 15.79
CA LYS A 135 5.47 9.36 15.47
C LYS A 135 6.37 9.22 14.22
N THR A 136 7.12 8.13 14.14
CA THR A 136 7.98 7.82 12.98
C THR A 136 7.16 7.62 11.70
N TYR A 137 6.10 6.81 11.76
CA TYR A 137 5.19 6.58 10.63
C TYR A 137 4.51 7.86 10.16
N THR A 138 4.01 8.69 11.09
CA THR A 138 3.38 9.97 10.77
C THR A 138 4.37 10.92 10.09
N ALA A 139 5.60 11.05 10.60
CA ALA A 139 6.60 11.93 10.01
C ALA A 139 6.98 11.50 8.58
N TYR A 140 7.13 10.20 8.37
CA TYR A 140 7.40 9.63 7.05
C TYR A 140 6.26 9.80 6.07
N THR A 141 5.02 9.53 6.50
CA THR A 141 3.82 9.69 5.68
C THR A 141 3.59 11.16 5.32
N LYS A 142 3.90 12.11 6.21
CA LYS A 142 3.91 13.56 5.91
C LYS A 142 4.89 13.89 4.78
N LYS A 143 6.10 13.31 4.80
CA LYS A 143 7.09 13.52 3.74
C LYS A 143 6.63 12.94 2.41
N LEU A 144 6.02 11.75 2.41
CA LEU A 144 5.41 11.16 1.21
C LEU A 144 4.26 12.02 0.68
N ALA A 145 3.38 12.51 1.54
CA ALA A 145 2.27 13.37 1.14
C ALA A 145 2.73 14.67 0.48
N LEU A 146 3.80 15.28 0.99
CA LEU A 146 4.41 16.46 0.38
C LEU A 146 5.03 16.14 -0.99
N ASP A 147 5.80 15.05 -1.10
CA ASP A 147 6.38 14.62 -2.37
C ASP A 147 5.29 14.33 -3.41
N VAL A 148 4.24 13.60 -3.03
CA VAL A 148 3.10 13.32 -3.90
C VAL A 148 2.42 14.61 -4.35
N LYS A 149 2.19 15.55 -3.42
CA LYS A 149 1.60 16.85 -3.77
C LYS A 149 2.44 17.62 -4.78
N ASN A 150 3.77 17.59 -4.65
CA ASN A 150 4.67 18.27 -5.57
C ASN A 150 4.71 17.63 -6.97
N ASN A 151 4.53 16.31 -7.07
CA ASN A 151 4.61 15.58 -8.35
C ASN A 151 3.26 15.41 -9.05
N PHE A 152 2.15 15.33 -8.31
CA PHE A 152 0.83 14.98 -8.83
C PHE A 152 -0.26 16.00 -8.48
N GLY A 153 0.08 17.06 -7.73
CA GLY A 153 -0.88 18.04 -7.24
C GLY A 153 -1.68 17.53 -6.04
N THR A 154 -2.74 18.27 -5.69
CA THR A 154 -3.62 17.88 -4.58
C THR A 154 -4.51 16.72 -5.00
N LEU A 155 -4.36 15.59 -4.32
CA LEU A 155 -5.14 14.36 -4.51
C LEU A 155 -5.99 14.09 -3.27
N ASN A 156 -7.08 13.33 -3.41
CA ASN A 156 -7.89 12.91 -2.25
C ASN A 156 -7.04 12.19 -1.19
N ILE A 157 -6.10 11.35 -1.61
CA ILE A 157 -5.20 10.67 -0.66
C ILE A 157 -4.35 11.63 0.16
N THR A 158 -3.95 12.78 -0.39
CA THR A 158 -3.18 13.79 0.34
C THR A 158 -4.03 14.53 1.38
N ALA A 159 -5.33 14.68 1.12
CA ALA A 159 -6.28 15.22 2.09
C ALA A 159 -6.55 14.23 3.23
N ILE A 160 -6.82 12.95 2.89
CA ILE A 160 -6.99 11.88 3.89
C ILE A 160 -5.73 11.76 4.76
N ALA A 161 -4.55 11.83 4.16
CA ALA A 161 -3.27 11.82 4.88
C ALA A 161 -3.21 12.92 5.95
N GLN A 162 -3.64 14.15 5.62
CA GLN A 162 -3.65 15.25 6.58
C GLN A 162 -4.55 14.98 7.79
N THR A 163 -5.72 14.38 7.57
CA THR A 163 -6.65 14.02 8.64
C THR A 163 -6.05 12.97 9.58
N VAL A 164 -5.40 11.92 9.06
CA VAL A 164 -4.80 10.87 9.90
C VAL A 164 -3.58 11.33 10.70
N PHE A 165 -3.02 12.50 10.37
CA PHE A 165 -1.92 13.10 11.14
C PHE A 165 -2.37 13.84 12.39
N MET A 166 -3.65 14.13 12.54
CA MET A 166 -4.16 14.86 13.68
C MET A 166 -4.08 14.00 14.95
N PRO A 167 -3.76 14.59 16.11
CA PRO A 167 -3.91 13.90 17.39
C PRO A 167 -5.36 13.41 17.52
N ALA A 168 -5.52 12.18 18.02
CA ALA A 168 -6.83 11.68 18.42
C ALA A 168 -7.30 12.38 19.70
#